data_AF-A0A2I0LEZ4-F1
#
_entry.id   AF-A0A2I0LEZ4-F1
#
_cell.length_a   1.000
_cell.length_b   1.000
_cell.length_c   1.000
_cell.angle_alpha   90.00
_cell.angle_beta   90.00
_cell.angle_gamma   90.00
#
_symmetry.space_group_name_H-M   'P 1'
#
loop_
_entity.id
_entity.type
_entity.pdbx_description
1 polymer ?
#
loop_
_entity_poly.entity_id
_entity_poly.type
_entity_poly.pdbx_seq_one_letter_code
_entity_poly.pdbx_strand_id
1 'polypeptide(L)'
;MASSYDSDGSLRGSSPSYSPSKKLTTTNHLRHVESMAKMPSGAGAISHLNAVILGEDLASEENDLIFHSAEFSQQALVPSPQKYLEMYKRSIADPAGFWSDIASEFYWKEKWGKEVCSENLDVREGTIKIEWFKGGVTNICYNCLDRNVKAGLGDKIAFYWEGNDPDHDGKLTYNESLHRVCQLANYLKAVGVTKGDAVVVYLPMLMELPITMLACARIGAVHSVVFAGFSAESLTQRIVDCKPKVVITCNAVKRGPKVINLKDIVDAALVESAKSGVSVDVCLTYENPSAMKRETTKWKEGRDIWWQDIVPKYPTTCAVEWVDAEDPLFLLYTSGSTGKPKGVLHTTGGYMVYTATTFKYAFDYKPSDVYWCTADCGWITGHSYVSYGPLLNGATVIIFEGVIGWD
;
A
#
# COMPACT_ATOMS: atom_id res chain seq x y z
N MET A 1 27.62 -34.94 64.38
CA MET A 1 28.46 -36.10 64.71
C MET A 1 29.17 -36.54 63.44
N ALA A 2 30.50 -36.59 63.48
CA ALA A 2 31.41 -37.49 62.76
C ALA A 2 31.22 -37.66 61.23
N SER A 3 32.08 -37.07 60.40
CA SER A 3 33.40 -37.58 59.94
C SER A 3 33.29 -38.38 58.62
N SER A 4 33.94 -37.91 57.55
CA SER A 4 35.15 -38.50 56.92
C SER A 4 34.84 -39.59 55.88
N TYR A 5 35.14 -39.37 54.59
CA TYR A 5 36.34 -39.86 53.84
C TYR A 5 36.39 -41.41 53.79
N ASP A 6 36.70 -42.12 52.71
CA ASP A 6 37.21 -41.87 51.35
C ASP A 6 37.13 -43.23 50.62
N SER A 7 37.17 -43.26 49.28
CA SER A 7 37.97 -44.23 48.48
C SER A 7 37.54 -44.24 47.01
N ASP A 8 38.21 -43.37 46.27
CA ASP A 8 39.02 -43.65 45.07
C ASP A 8 38.71 -44.87 44.18
N GLY A 9 38.66 -44.58 42.88
CA GLY A 9 38.46 -45.52 41.78
C GLY A 9 38.67 -44.81 40.45
N SER A 10 39.88 -44.29 40.24
CA SER A 10 40.33 -43.64 39.00
C SER A 10 40.11 -44.50 37.76
N LEU A 11 39.83 -43.87 36.60
CA LEU A 11 40.56 -44.12 35.33
C LEU A 11 40.22 -43.06 34.26
N ARG A 12 41.13 -42.09 34.17
CA ARG A 12 41.62 -41.25 33.04
C ARG A 12 40.86 -41.27 31.69
N GLY A 13 40.58 -40.06 31.20
CA GLY A 13 40.34 -39.76 29.78
C GLY A 13 40.58 -38.27 29.45
N SER A 14 41.83 -37.94 29.10
CA SER A 14 42.31 -36.83 28.25
C SER A 14 41.53 -35.50 28.17
N SER A 15 42.13 -34.44 28.73
CA SER A 15 41.84 -33.04 28.35
C SER A 15 42.83 -32.54 27.30
N PRO A 16 42.39 -31.70 26.35
CA PRO A 16 43.13 -30.53 25.94
C PRO A 16 42.39 -29.26 26.37
N SER A 17 43.11 -28.47 27.16
CA SER A 17 42.91 -27.07 27.52
C SER A 17 41.87 -26.26 26.73
N TYR A 18 40.77 -25.91 27.40
CA TYR A 18 40.01 -24.71 27.05
C TYR A 18 40.74 -23.49 27.64
N SER A 19 41.28 -22.64 26.76
CA SER A 19 41.69 -21.29 27.14
C SER A 19 40.44 -20.48 27.44
N PRO A 20 40.32 -19.76 28.58
CA PRO A 20 39.19 -18.88 28.78
C PRO A 20 39.35 -17.70 27.82
N SER A 21 38.46 -17.62 26.83
CA SER A 21 38.35 -16.44 25.99
C SER A 21 38.16 -15.23 26.90
N LYS A 22 39.08 -14.27 26.76
CA LYS A 22 39.01 -12.98 27.46
C LYS A 22 37.65 -12.36 27.14
N LYS A 23 36.74 -12.34 28.12
CA LYS A 23 35.57 -11.46 28.09
C LYS A 23 36.08 -10.02 28.06
N LEU A 24 36.17 -9.45 26.87
CA LEU A 24 36.36 -8.01 26.68
C LEU A 24 35.03 -7.32 26.91
N THR A 25 34.62 -7.24 28.18
CA THR A 25 33.59 -6.30 28.61
C THR A 25 34.26 -4.93 28.74
N THR A 26 33.93 -4.01 27.85
CA THR A 26 34.16 -2.58 28.12
C THR A 26 33.12 -2.12 29.15
N THR A 27 33.44 -1.07 29.90
CA THR A 27 32.66 -0.54 31.03
C THR A 27 31.24 -0.07 30.68
N ASN A 28 30.81 -0.18 29.41
CA ASN A 28 29.50 0.26 28.93
C ASN A 28 28.59 -0.89 28.46
N HIS A 29 28.88 -2.15 28.80
CA HIS A 29 28.05 -3.32 28.47
C HIS A 29 27.72 -3.54 26.97
N LEU A 30 28.37 -2.82 26.05
CA LEU A 30 28.13 -2.96 24.61
C LEU A 30 28.75 -4.26 24.08
N ARG A 31 27.94 -5.07 23.36
CA ARG A 31 28.42 -6.20 22.55
C ARG A 31 28.42 -5.81 21.08
N HIS A 32 29.54 -6.05 20.40
CA HIS A 32 29.59 -6.04 18.94
C HIS A 32 28.95 -7.34 18.42
N VAL A 33 28.03 -7.24 17.46
CA VAL A 33 27.54 -8.41 16.71
C VAL A 33 28.49 -8.58 15.52
N GLU A 34 29.34 -9.61 15.56
CA GLU A 34 30.12 -10.01 14.38
C GLU A 34 29.23 -10.77 13.40
N SER A 35 29.36 -10.47 12.10
CA SER A 35 28.63 -11.20 11.06
C SER A 35 29.03 -12.67 11.08
N MET A 36 28.07 -13.57 11.20
CA MET A 36 28.37 -15.01 11.14
C MET A 36 28.76 -15.43 9.73
N ALA A 37 29.90 -16.12 9.61
CA ALA A 37 30.39 -16.64 8.32
C ALA A 37 29.72 -17.97 7.88
N LYS A 38 28.90 -18.61 8.73
CA LYS A 38 28.16 -19.84 8.37
C LYS A 38 26.78 -19.89 9.01
N MET A 39 25.76 -20.18 8.19
CA MET A 39 24.36 -20.34 8.57
C MET A 39 24.09 -21.72 9.23
N PRO A 40 23.01 -21.86 10.03
CA PRO A 40 22.46 -23.16 10.40
C PRO A 40 21.97 -23.93 9.16
N SER A 41 22.09 -25.25 9.18
CA SER A 41 21.79 -26.13 8.04
C SER A 41 20.34 -26.02 7.57
N GLY A 42 20.12 -25.70 6.29
CA GLY A 42 18.81 -25.73 5.64
C GLY A 42 18.51 -24.52 4.75
N ALA A 43 19.24 -23.40 4.92
CA ALA A 43 19.13 -22.27 4.01
C ALA A 43 20.03 -22.50 2.79
N GLY A 44 19.42 -22.61 1.60
CA GLY A 44 20.14 -22.59 0.32
C GLY A 44 21.00 -21.33 0.15
N ALA A 45 21.87 -21.33 -0.86
CA ALA A 45 22.84 -20.25 -1.08
C ALA A 45 22.16 -18.93 -1.46
N ILE A 46 22.13 -17.98 -0.53
CA ILE A 46 21.78 -16.57 -0.78
C ILE A 46 23.11 -15.82 -0.96
N SER A 47 23.33 -15.22 -2.13
CA SER A 47 24.62 -14.60 -2.46
C SER A 47 24.88 -13.30 -1.69
N HIS A 48 23.83 -12.60 -1.27
CA HIS A 48 23.92 -11.43 -0.39
C HIS A 48 22.71 -11.37 0.55
N LEU A 49 22.98 -11.48 1.86
CA LEU A 49 21.99 -11.43 2.92
C LEU A 49 22.35 -10.26 3.83
N ASN A 50 21.57 -9.18 3.78
CA ASN A 50 21.88 -7.95 4.53
C ASN A 50 21.43 -8.00 6.00
N ALA A 51 20.51 -8.92 6.36
CA ALA A 51 20.20 -9.28 7.74
C ALA A 51 19.38 -10.58 7.79
N VAL A 52 19.64 -11.41 8.80
CA VAL A 52 18.76 -12.49 9.25
C VAL A 52 18.56 -12.30 10.74
N ILE A 53 17.30 -12.17 11.17
CA ILE A 53 16.92 -12.28 12.58
C ILE A 53 16.38 -13.70 12.76
N LEU A 54 17.26 -14.61 13.19
CA LEU A 54 16.84 -15.93 13.67
C LEU A 54 16.49 -15.77 15.14
N GLY A 55 15.25 -16.15 15.48
CA GLY A 55 14.73 -16.05 16.84
C GLY A 55 15.56 -16.85 17.84
N GLU A 56 16.32 -16.13 18.63
CA GLU A 56 16.29 -16.18 20.09
C GLU A 56 16.12 -14.73 20.54
N ASP A 57 15.25 -14.46 21.52
CA ASP A 57 14.96 -13.09 21.99
C ASP A 57 16.27 -12.36 22.33
N LEU A 58 16.68 -11.43 21.45
CA LEU A 58 17.88 -10.62 21.61
C LEU A 58 17.71 -9.53 22.69
N ALA A 59 16.48 -9.30 23.16
CA ALA A 59 16.17 -8.37 24.22
C ALA A 59 16.03 -9.13 25.54
N SER A 60 17.15 -9.48 26.16
CA SER A 60 17.12 -9.72 27.60
C SER A 60 17.00 -8.35 28.28
N GLU A 61 15.79 -8.01 28.72
CA GLU A 61 15.41 -6.85 29.54
C GLU A 61 15.04 -5.53 28.79
N GLU A 62 14.07 -4.83 29.37
CA GLU A 62 13.16 -3.83 28.77
C GLU A 62 13.77 -2.52 28.18
N ASN A 63 15.09 -2.37 27.95
CA ASN A 63 15.67 -1.08 27.53
C ASN A 63 16.89 -1.13 26.58
N ASP A 64 17.17 -2.24 25.90
CA ASP A 64 18.31 -2.29 24.98
C ASP A 64 18.06 -1.46 23.70
N LEU A 65 18.84 -0.40 23.50
CA LEU A 65 18.83 0.41 22.28
C LEU A 65 19.47 -0.37 21.13
N ILE A 66 18.70 -0.60 20.07
CA ILE A 66 19.21 -1.19 18.83
C ILE A 66 19.68 -0.06 17.91
N PHE A 67 20.99 -0.03 17.66
CA PHE A 67 21.58 0.90 16.70
C PHE A 67 21.77 0.20 15.35
N HIS A 68 21.49 0.92 14.27
CA HIS A 68 21.80 0.48 12.91
C HIS A 68 23.33 0.43 12.72
N SER A 69 23.80 -0.37 11.75
CA SER A 69 25.22 -0.37 11.39
C SER A 69 25.65 1.01 10.85
N ALA A 70 26.94 1.30 10.94
CA ALA A 70 27.50 2.54 10.41
C ALA A 70 27.32 2.62 8.89
N GLU A 71 27.47 1.47 8.21
CA GLU A 71 27.27 1.34 6.77
C GLU A 71 25.82 1.66 6.38
N PHE A 72 24.83 1.12 7.10
CA PHE A 72 23.42 1.41 6.86
C PHE A 72 23.10 2.89 7.11
N SER A 73 23.60 3.44 8.22
CA SER A 73 23.35 4.83 8.59
C SER A 73 23.92 5.83 7.57
N GLN A 74 25.08 5.56 6.98
CA GLN A 74 25.72 6.45 6.01
C GLN A 74 24.95 6.57 4.68
N GLN A 75 24.22 5.53 4.28
CA GLN A 75 23.43 5.51 3.04
C GLN A 75 21.95 5.88 3.25
N ALA A 76 21.49 5.98 4.49
CA ALA A 76 20.12 6.33 4.81
C ALA A 76 19.80 7.77 4.40
N LEU A 77 18.55 8.01 3.96
CA LEU A 77 18.05 9.34 3.62
C LEU A 77 18.06 10.30 4.82
N VAL A 78 17.99 9.75 6.03
CA VAL A 78 18.16 10.46 7.31
C VAL A 78 19.29 9.78 8.09
N PRO A 79 20.55 10.21 7.90
CA PRO A 79 21.72 9.44 8.33
C PRO A 79 22.02 9.53 9.83
N SER A 80 21.32 10.37 10.58
CA SER A 80 21.55 10.54 12.01
C SER A 80 20.31 10.99 12.77
N PRO A 81 20.22 10.70 14.08
CA PRO A 81 19.19 11.24 14.97
C PRO A 81 19.16 12.77 14.97
N GLN A 82 20.32 13.43 14.86
CA GLN A 82 20.39 14.90 14.79
C GLN A 82 19.72 15.42 13.52
N LYS A 83 19.93 14.76 12.37
CA LYS A 83 19.27 15.17 11.13
C LYS A 83 17.75 14.96 11.20
N TYR A 84 17.31 13.85 11.78
CA TYR A 84 15.88 13.61 12.07
C TYR A 84 15.30 14.75 12.94
N LEU A 85 15.95 15.08 14.05
CA LEU A 85 15.49 16.12 14.96
C LEU A 85 15.47 17.51 14.32
N GLU A 86 16.42 17.83 13.44
CA GLU A 86 16.42 19.06 12.65
C GLU A 86 15.19 19.15 11.74
N MET A 87 14.93 18.09 10.97
CA MET A 87 13.77 18.00 10.07
C MET A 87 12.45 18.07 10.85
N TYR A 88 12.34 17.29 11.93
CA TYR A 88 11.18 17.26 12.81
C TYR A 88 10.92 18.62 13.46
N LYS A 89 11.97 19.27 13.98
CA LYS A 89 11.82 20.61 14.58
C LYS A 89 11.31 21.63 13.55
N ARG A 90 11.83 21.57 12.31
CA ARG A 90 11.36 22.44 11.23
C ARG A 90 9.90 22.16 10.85
N SER A 91 9.49 20.90 10.75
CA SER A 91 8.11 20.56 10.37
C SER A 91 7.06 21.04 11.37
N ILE A 92 7.42 21.19 12.64
CA ILE A 92 6.54 21.72 13.69
C ILE A 92 6.63 23.25 13.79
N ALA A 93 7.83 23.84 13.69
CA ALA A 93 8.04 25.28 13.88
C ALA A 93 7.66 26.11 12.64
N ASP A 94 7.83 25.55 11.44
CA ASP A 94 7.47 26.16 10.16
C ASP A 94 6.82 25.08 9.25
N PRO A 95 5.59 24.64 9.58
CA PRO A 95 4.90 23.61 8.80
C PRO A 95 4.65 24.05 7.36
N ALA A 96 4.30 25.32 7.15
CA ALA A 96 4.02 25.89 5.84
C ALA A 96 5.26 25.82 4.92
N GLY A 97 6.42 26.27 5.40
CA GLY A 97 7.66 26.22 4.64
C GLY A 97 8.18 24.79 4.46
N PHE A 98 8.18 23.97 5.52
CA PHE A 98 8.62 22.58 5.45
C PHE A 98 7.85 21.76 4.42
N TRP A 99 6.52 21.80 4.49
CA TRP A 99 5.68 21.03 3.57
C TRP A 99 5.64 21.64 2.17
N SER A 100 5.83 22.95 2.02
CA SER A 100 5.94 23.58 0.69
C SER A 100 7.19 23.15 -0.08
N ASP A 101 8.31 22.96 0.62
CA ASP A 101 9.55 22.47 0.01
C ASP A 101 9.35 21.06 -0.54
N ILE A 102 8.80 20.16 0.28
CA ILE A 102 8.52 18.77 -0.11
C ILE A 102 7.49 18.72 -1.24
N ALA A 103 6.38 19.46 -1.11
CA ALA A 103 5.32 19.46 -2.11
C ALA A 103 5.82 19.99 -3.47
N SER A 104 6.86 20.84 -3.48
CA SER A 104 7.47 21.36 -4.70
C SER A 104 8.29 20.33 -5.49
N GLU A 105 8.57 19.14 -4.93
CA GLU A 105 9.15 18.00 -5.67
C GLU A 105 8.13 17.34 -6.64
N PHE A 106 6.85 17.65 -6.48
CA PHE A 106 5.75 17.09 -7.28
C PHE A 106 5.27 18.07 -8.35
N TYR A 107 4.59 17.54 -9.36
CA TYR A 107 3.97 18.35 -10.39
C TYR A 107 2.66 18.95 -9.87
N TRP A 108 2.59 20.28 -9.94
CA TRP A 108 1.41 21.08 -9.72
C TRP A 108 1.19 21.91 -10.96
N LYS A 109 -0.01 21.82 -11.55
CA LYS A 109 -0.39 22.68 -12.67
C LYS A 109 -0.42 24.14 -12.22
N GLU A 110 -0.95 24.37 -11.02
CA GLU A 110 -0.91 25.66 -10.32
C GLU A 110 -0.49 25.40 -8.89
N LYS A 111 0.47 26.18 -8.37
CA LYS A 111 0.89 26.07 -6.97
C LYS A 111 -0.12 26.77 -6.07
N TRP A 112 -0.19 26.32 -4.83
CA TRP A 112 -1.00 26.92 -3.78
C TRP A 112 -0.58 28.35 -3.45
N GLY A 113 -1.46 29.07 -2.75
CA GLY A 113 -1.22 30.44 -2.30
C GLY A 113 -0.27 30.55 -1.10
N LYS A 114 -0.22 31.74 -0.49
CA LYS A 114 0.62 31.99 0.71
C LYS A 114 0.17 31.18 1.93
N GLU A 115 -1.12 30.91 2.05
CA GLU A 115 -1.69 30.11 3.13
C GLU A 115 -1.60 28.62 2.75
N VAL A 116 -0.55 27.95 3.25
CA VAL A 116 -0.24 26.55 2.92
C VAL A 116 -1.11 25.59 3.73
N CYS A 117 -1.37 25.91 4.99
CA CYS A 117 -2.17 25.10 5.89
C CYS A 117 -3.11 25.99 6.69
N SER A 118 -4.37 25.58 6.83
CA SER A 118 -5.33 26.19 7.74
C SER A 118 -6.15 25.09 8.43
N GLU A 119 -6.44 25.26 9.72
CA GLU A 119 -7.24 24.30 10.46
C GLU A 119 -8.15 24.96 11.49
N ASN A 120 -9.30 24.31 11.71
CA ASN A 120 -10.17 24.46 12.88
C ASN A 120 -10.48 23.07 13.40
N LEU A 121 -9.95 22.74 14.59
CA LEU A 121 -10.22 21.49 15.30
C LEU A 121 -11.16 21.68 16.49
N ASP A 122 -11.61 22.92 16.76
CA ASP A 122 -12.55 23.22 17.83
C ASP A 122 -13.98 23.33 17.30
N VAL A 123 -14.81 22.35 17.69
CA VAL A 123 -16.24 22.31 17.33
C VAL A 123 -17.02 23.53 17.82
N ARG A 124 -16.48 24.29 18.78
CA ARG A 124 -17.09 25.52 19.32
C ARG A 124 -16.79 26.73 18.46
N GLU A 125 -15.73 26.68 17.65
CA GLU A 125 -15.28 27.79 16.79
C GLU A 125 -15.81 27.69 15.35
N GLY A 126 -16.62 26.66 15.06
CA GLY A 126 -17.29 26.47 13.78
C GLY A 126 -17.17 25.03 13.27
N THR A 127 -17.40 24.86 11.97
CA THR A 127 -17.21 23.56 11.32
C THR A 127 -15.74 23.15 11.39
N ILE A 128 -15.50 21.89 11.76
CA ILE A 128 -14.17 21.29 11.72
C ILE A 128 -13.65 21.34 10.28
N LYS A 129 -12.43 21.84 10.13
CA LYS A 129 -11.84 22.13 8.82
C LYS A 129 -10.34 21.92 8.89
N ILE A 130 -9.77 21.24 7.91
CA ILE A 130 -8.32 21.07 7.76
C ILE A 130 -8.07 21.19 6.25
N GLU A 131 -7.27 22.18 5.84
CA GLU A 131 -6.94 22.41 4.44
C GLU A 131 -5.43 22.51 4.28
N TRP A 132 -4.90 21.85 3.25
CA TRP A 132 -3.50 21.87 2.87
C TRP A 132 -3.35 22.16 1.37
N PHE A 133 -2.48 23.11 1.05
CA PHE A 133 -2.19 23.51 -0.33
C PHE A 133 -3.42 24.01 -1.09
N LYS A 134 -4.36 24.64 -0.40
CA LYS A 134 -5.60 25.17 -0.99
C LYS A 134 -5.32 26.06 -2.20
N GLY A 135 -6.10 25.86 -3.26
CA GLY A 135 -5.92 26.53 -4.55
C GLY A 135 -4.77 25.97 -5.38
N GLY A 136 -3.98 25.04 -4.84
CA GLY A 136 -3.04 24.24 -5.62
C GLY A 136 -3.81 23.27 -6.51
N VAL A 137 -3.46 23.22 -7.78
CA VAL A 137 -4.12 22.35 -8.78
C VAL A 137 -3.15 21.25 -9.20
N THR A 138 -3.54 19.99 -9.02
CA THR A 138 -2.71 18.82 -9.32
C THR A 138 -3.53 17.62 -9.80
N ASN A 139 -2.87 16.48 -9.98
CA ASN A 139 -3.49 15.18 -10.11
C ASN A 139 -2.51 14.11 -9.60
N ILE A 140 -2.95 13.29 -8.65
CA ILE A 140 -2.08 12.28 -8.04
C ILE A 140 -1.71 11.15 -9.02
N CYS A 141 -2.62 10.75 -9.92
CA CYS A 141 -2.31 9.75 -10.96
C CYS A 141 -1.20 10.25 -11.91
N TYR A 142 -1.25 11.53 -12.29
CA TYR A 142 -0.18 12.13 -13.11
C TYR A 142 1.18 12.05 -12.40
N ASN A 143 1.22 12.32 -11.09
CA ASN A 143 2.45 12.25 -10.30
C ASN A 143 2.95 10.82 -10.07
N CYS A 144 2.04 9.84 -9.98
CA CYS A 144 2.37 8.41 -9.89
C CYS A 144 2.89 7.84 -11.21
N LEU A 145 2.42 8.32 -12.37
CA LEU A 145 2.68 7.69 -13.67
C LEU A 145 3.34 8.65 -14.65
N ASP A 146 2.60 9.60 -15.21
CA ASP A 146 3.05 10.48 -16.29
C ASP A 146 4.36 11.22 -15.95
N ARG A 147 4.48 11.73 -14.72
CA ARG A 147 5.71 12.41 -14.24
C ARG A 147 6.91 11.46 -14.24
N ASN A 148 6.73 10.22 -13.76
CA ASN A 148 7.80 9.22 -13.69
C ASN A 148 8.20 8.73 -15.08
N VAL A 149 7.23 8.50 -15.96
CA VAL A 149 7.48 8.17 -17.37
C VAL A 149 8.30 9.28 -18.04
N LYS A 150 7.91 10.55 -17.86
CA LYS A 150 8.65 11.72 -18.38
C LYS A 150 10.04 11.87 -17.76
N ALA A 151 10.25 11.39 -16.55
CA ALA A 151 11.55 11.35 -15.88
C ALA A 151 12.45 10.17 -16.33
N GLY A 152 12.04 9.42 -17.37
CA GLY A 152 12.83 8.32 -17.92
C GLY A 152 12.57 6.96 -17.28
N LEU A 153 11.55 6.83 -16.41
CA LEU A 153 11.20 5.56 -15.76
C LEU A 153 10.19 4.72 -16.56
N GLY A 154 9.88 5.09 -17.80
CA GLY A 154 8.84 4.43 -18.60
C GLY A 154 9.00 2.91 -18.73
N ASP A 155 10.23 2.44 -18.92
CA ASP A 155 10.55 1.01 -19.07
C ASP A 155 10.87 0.32 -17.72
N LYS A 156 10.92 1.08 -16.62
CA LYS A 156 11.06 0.51 -15.28
C LYS A 156 9.77 -0.24 -14.93
N ILE A 157 9.90 -1.38 -14.27
CA ILE A 157 8.76 -2.15 -13.76
C ILE A 157 8.11 -1.34 -12.63
N ALA A 158 6.82 -1.04 -12.78
CA ALA A 158 6.00 -0.44 -11.74
C ALA A 158 5.42 -1.53 -10.83
N PHE A 159 4.88 -2.61 -11.43
CA PHE A 159 4.26 -3.71 -10.72
C PHE A 159 4.88 -5.03 -11.11
N TYR A 160 5.27 -5.81 -10.11
CA TYR A 160 5.23 -7.26 -10.19
C TYR A 160 3.90 -7.74 -9.62
N TRP A 161 3.36 -8.80 -10.17
CA TRP A 161 2.18 -9.46 -9.65
C TRP A 161 2.49 -10.93 -9.43
N GLU A 162 2.16 -11.40 -8.25
CA GLU A 162 2.34 -12.77 -7.82
C GLU A 162 0.95 -13.31 -7.48
N GLY A 163 0.49 -14.29 -8.25
CA GLY A 163 -0.82 -14.89 -8.09
C GLY A 163 -0.93 -15.75 -6.84
N ASN A 164 -2.11 -16.32 -6.63
CA ASN A 164 -2.31 -17.31 -5.56
C ASN A 164 -1.49 -18.60 -5.79
N ASP A 165 -1.15 -18.90 -7.03
CA ASP A 165 -0.33 -20.04 -7.43
C ASP A 165 1.03 -19.50 -7.93
N PRO A 166 2.18 -19.98 -7.40
CA PRO A 166 3.51 -19.50 -7.77
C PRO A 166 3.84 -19.59 -9.27
N ASP A 167 3.14 -20.44 -10.03
CA ASP A 167 3.34 -20.55 -11.48
C ASP A 167 2.59 -19.47 -12.29
N HIS A 168 1.82 -18.61 -11.61
CA HIS A 168 1.07 -17.52 -12.23
C HIS A 168 1.56 -16.17 -11.71
N ASP A 169 2.45 -15.55 -12.48
CA ASP A 169 2.97 -14.22 -12.22
C ASP A 169 2.63 -13.22 -13.35
N GLY A 170 3.02 -11.97 -13.15
CA GLY A 170 2.87 -10.92 -14.14
C GLY A 170 3.72 -9.72 -13.82
N LYS A 171 3.87 -8.83 -14.80
CA LYS A 171 4.55 -7.55 -14.60
C LYS A 171 3.99 -6.47 -15.48
N LEU A 172 4.14 -5.23 -15.02
CA LEU A 172 3.86 -4.04 -15.80
C LEU A 172 4.96 -3.00 -15.59
N THR A 173 5.45 -2.46 -16.69
CA THR A 173 6.25 -1.24 -16.71
C THR A 173 5.40 -0.01 -16.44
N TYR A 174 6.01 1.12 -16.07
CA TYR A 174 5.30 2.39 -15.90
C TYR A 174 4.53 2.80 -17.16
N ASN A 175 5.08 2.57 -18.36
CA ASN A 175 4.38 2.81 -19.64
C ASN A 175 3.14 1.93 -19.78
N GLU A 176 3.25 0.62 -19.51
CA GLU A 176 2.12 -0.31 -19.61
C GLU A 176 1.05 -0.01 -18.56
N SER A 177 1.46 0.32 -17.33
CA SER A 177 0.55 0.78 -16.26
C SER A 177 -0.21 2.04 -16.68
N LEU A 178 0.49 3.03 -17.24
CA LEU A 178 -0.13 4.27 -17.75
C LEU A 178 -1.14 3.99 -18.86
N HIS A 179 -0.80 3.10 -19.79
CA HIS A 179 -1.72 2.69 -20.86
C HIS A 179 -3.00 2.06 -20.29
N ARG A 180 -2.87 1.08 -19.38
CA ARG A 180 -4.03 0.41 -18.76
C ARG A 180 -4.91 1.38 -17.97
N VAL A 181 -4.28 2.29 -17.21
CA VAL A 181 -4.99 3.36 -16.47
C VAL A 181 -5.73 4.29 -17.42
N CYS A 182 -5.13 4.68 -18.54
CA CYS A 182 -5.78 5.54 -19.54
C CYS A 182 -6.97 4.84 -20.22
N GLN A 183 -6.84 3.55 -20.54
CA GLN A 183 -7.91 2.77 -21.13
C GLN A 183 -9.13 2.71 -20.20
N LEU A 184 -8.91 2.38 -18.93
CA LEU A 184 -9.97 2.34 -17.94
C LEU A 184 -10.57 3.72 -17.68
N ALA A 185 -9.74 4.76 -17.55
CA ALA A 185 -10.20 6.14 -17.37
C ALA A 185 -11.10 6.59 -18.53
N ASN A 186 -10.74 6.25 -19.77
CA ASN A 186 -11.57 6.54 -20.95
C ASN A 186 -12.89 5.76 -20.94
N TYR A 187 -12.88 4.48 -20.54
CA TYR A 187 -14.11 3.72 -20.35
C TYR A 187 -15.02 4.33 -19.28
N LEU A 188 -14.48 4.68 -18.11
CA LEU A 188 -15.25 5.28 -17.01
C LEU A 188 -15.93 6.58 -17.45
N LYS A 189 -15.23 7.45 -18.18
CA LYS A 189 -15.83 8.65 -18.77
C LYS A 189 -16.94 8.30 -19.78
N ALA A 190 -16.73 7.29 -20.61
CA ALA A 190 -17.72 6.88 -21.62
C ALA A 190 -19.02 6.33 -21.02
N VAL A 191 -18.95 5.71 -19.84
CA VAL A 191 -20.14 5.29 -19.08
C VAL A 191 -20.67 6.39 -18.14
N GLY A 192 -20.15 7.61 -18.26
CA GLY A 192 -20.70 8.79 -17.59
C GLY A 192 -20.15 9.11 -16.21
N VAL A 193 -19.01 8.51 -15.81
CA VAL A 193 -18.32 8.92 -14.58
C VAL A 193 -17.66 10.28 -14.80
N THR A 194 -17.95 11.22 -13.90
CA THR A 194 -17.41 12.58 -13.91
C THR A 194 -16.66 12.90 -12.61
N LYS A 195 -15.99 14.05 -12.56
CA LYS A 195 -15.30 14.52 -11.36
C LYS A 195 -16.26 14.57 -10.17
N GLY A 196 -15.84 14.00 -9.03
CA GLY A 196 -16.63 13.93 -7.81
C GLY A 196 -17.59 12.74 -7.71
N ASP A 197 -17.84 12.02 -8.82
CA ASP A 197 -18.64 10.80 -8.76
C ASP A 197 -17.91 9.67 -8.02
N ALA A 198 -18.64 8.90 -7.22
CA ALA A 198 -18.09 7.75 -6.53
C ALA A 198 -18.02 6.51 -7.45
N VAL A 199 -16.95 5.73 -7.31
CA VAL A 199 -16.76 4.43 -7.97
C VAL A 199 -16.41 3.40 -6.91
N VAL A 200 -17.26 2.39 -6.70
CA VAL A 200 -16.98 1.31 -5.74
C VAL A 200 -16.09 0.27 -6.39
N VAL A 201 -15.04 -0.14 -5.67
CA VAL A 201 -14.06 -1.12 -6.13
C VAL A 201 -14.06 -2.32 -5.19
N TYR A 202 -14.49 -3.47 -5.69
CA TYR A 202 -14.57 -4.75 -5.00
C TYR A 202 -13.69 -5.80 -5.72
N LEU A 203 -12.41 -5.46 -5.85
CA LEU A 203 -11.41 -6.30 -6.52
C LEU A 203 -10.49 -6.97 -5.49
N PRO A 204 -10.02 -8.19 -5.75
CA PRO A 204 -8.92 -8.79 -5.01
C PRO A 204 -7.59 -8.13 -5.40
N MET A 205 -6.48 -8.58 -4.81
CA MET A 205 -5.11 -8.10 -5.08
C MET A 205 -4.59 -8.53 -6.48
N LEU A 206 -5.27 -8.05 -7.52
CA LEU A 206 -4.86 -8.07 -8.92
C LEU A 206 -4.21 -6.74 -9.29
N MET A 207 -3.46 -6.68 -10.40
CA MET A 207 -2.93 -5.43 -10.93
C MET A 207 -4.04 -4.42 -11.27
N GLU A 208 -5.22 -4.93 -11.63
CA GLU A 208 -6.40 -4.13 -11.94
C GLU A 208 -6.92 -3.32 -10.74
N LEU A 209 -6.62 -3.71 -9.50
CA LEU A 209 -7.01 -2.96 -8.30
C LEU A 209 -6.32 -1.59 -8.22
N PRO A 210 -4.98 -1.47 -8.15
CA PRO A 210 -4.32 -0.16 -8.20
C PRO A 210 -4.53 0.57 -9.53
N ILE A 211 -4.67 -0.14 -10.66
CA ILE A 211 -5.05 0.50 -11.95
C ILE A 211 -6.41 1.20 -11.82
N THR A 212 -7.38 0.58 -11.17
CA THR A 212 -8.71 1.16 -10.93
C THR A 212 -8.64 2.41 -10.06
N MET A 213 -7.88 2.35 -8.96
CA MET A 213 -7.68 3.50 -8.07
C MET A 213 -7.05 4.69 -8.81
N LEU A 214 -6.02 4.43 -9.63
CA LEU A 214 -5.34 5.44 -10.43
C LEU A 214 -6.22 5.99 -11.56
N ALA A 215 -7.04 5.16 -12.21
CA ALA A 215 -7.95 5.61 -13.26
C ALA A 215 -9.05 6.53 -12.72
N CYS A 216 -9.62 6.21 -11.54
CA CYS A 216 -10.57 7.09 -10.86
C CYS A 216 -9.90 8.43 -10.53
N ALA A 217 -8.72 8.39 -9.90
CA ALA A 217 -7.96 9.58 -9.58
C ALA A 217 -7.58 10.41 -10.83
N ARG A 218 -7.31 9.76 -11.98
CA ARG A 218 -6.98 10.43 -13.25
C ARG A 218 -8.12 11.32 -13.76
N ILE A 219 -9.36 10.93 -13.52
CA ILE A 219 -10.56 11.64 -13.99
C ILE A 219 -11.27 12.43 -12.87
N GLY A 220 -10.65 12.52 -11.69
CA GLY A 220 -11.21 13.21 -10.53
C GLY A 220 -12.40 12.49 -9.88
N ALA A 221 -12.61 11.22 -10.18
CA ALA A 221 -13.62 10.39 -9.53
C ALA A 221 -13.12 9.91 -8.16
N VAL A 222 -14.06 9.71 -7.23
CA VAL A 222 -13.78 9.31 -5.85
C VAL A 222 -13.91 7.80 -5.75
N HIS A 223 -12.79 7.08 -5.78
CA HIS A 223 -12.87 5.63 -5.61
C HIS A 223 -13.17 5.26 -4.15
N SER A 224 -13.90 4.16 -3.98
CA SER A 224 -14.24 3.59 -2.69
C SER A 224 -13.91 2.10 -2.71
N VAL A 225 -12.68 1.77 -2.35
CA VAL A 225 -12.25 0.36 -2.27
C VAL A 225 -12.90 -0.32 -1.07
N VAL A 226 -13.44 -1.50 -1.32
CA VAL A 226 -14.07 -2.36 -0.31
C VAL A 226 -13.34 -3.69 -0.33
N PHE A 227 -12.80 -4.09 0.82
CA PHE A 227 -12.05 -5.34 0.95
C PHE A 227 -12.86 -6.53 0.41
N ALA A 228 -12.26 -7.28 -0.54
CA ALA A 228 -12.91 -8.38 -1.27
C ALA A 228 -13.31 -9.59 -0.40
N GLY A 229 -13.03 -9.57 0.90
CA GLY A 229 -13.52 -10.54 1.88
C GLY A 229 -14.81 -10.14 2.60
N PHE A 230 -15.38 -8.96 2.33
CA PHE A 230 -16.59 -8.51 3.02
C PHE A 230 -17.89 -9.16 2.51
N SER A 231 -18.93 -9.11 3.36
CA SER A 231 -20.25 -9.65 3.01
C SER A 231 -21.01 -8.72 2.05
N ALA A 232 -22.03 -9.27 1.40
CA ALA A 232 -22.95 -8.49 0.57
C ALA A 232 -23.64 -7.37 1.38
N GLU A 233 -23.96 -7.62 2.65
CA GLU A 233 -24.51 -6.61 3.56
C GLU A 233 -23.52 -5.46 3.80
N SER A 234 -22.27 -5.79 4.10
CA SER A 234 -21.19 -4.79 4.28
C SER A 234 -20.97 -3.96 3.02
N LEU A 235 -21.03 -4.58 1.85
CA LEU A 235 -20.92 -3.89 0.57
C LEU A 235 -22.15 -3.01 0.29
N THR A 236 -23.35 -3.50 0.59
CA THR A 236 -24.62 -2.77 0.42
C THR A 236 -24.61 -1.45 1.19
N GLN A 237 -24.21 -1.49 2.46
CA GLN A 237 -24.17 -0.28 3.30
C GLN A 237 -23.28 0.81 2.68
N ARG A 238 -22.17 0.43 2.05
CA ARG A 238 -21.24 1.36 1.41
C ARG A 238 -21.78 1.89 0.09
N ILE A 239 -22.39 1.02 -0.73
CA ILE A 239 -23.07 1.42 -1.98
C ILE A 239 -24.18 2.43 -1.68
N VAL A 240 -25.00 2.17 -0.66
CA VAL A 240 -26.11 3.05 -0.28
C VAL A 240 -25.61 4.41 0.21
N ASP A 241 -24.49 4.44 0.93
CA ASP A 241 -23.92 5.66 1.48
C ASP A 241 -23.24 6.53 0.40
N CYS A 242 -22.32 5.99 -0.40
CA CYS A 242 -21.59 6.77 -1.42
C CYS A 242 -22.32 6.90 -2.76
N LYS A 243 -23.37 6.12 -3.02
CA LYS A 243 -24.21 6.17 -4.24
C LYS A 243 -23.36 6.16 -5.53
N PRO A 244 -22.57 5.11 -5.75
CA PRO A 244 -21.59 5.08 -6.83
C PRO A 244 -22.26 5.03 -8.20
N LYS A 245 -21.58 5.60 -9.21
CA LYS A 245 -21.97 5.48 -10.62
C LYS A 245 -21.68 4.10 -11.19
N VAL A 246 -20.60 3.48 -10.72
CA VAL A 246 -20.06 2.21 -11.21
C VAL A 246 -19.62 1.36 -10.02
N VAL A 247 -19.89 0.06 -10.09
CA VAL A 247 -19.23 -0.94 -9.25
C VAL A 247 -18.25 -1.72 -10.14
N ILE A 248 -17.02 -1.86 -9.69
CA ILE A 248 -15.98 -2.65 -10.37
C ILE A 248 -15.66 -3.85 -9.49
N THR A 249 -15.71 -5.06 -10.05
CA THR A 249 -15.48 -6.31 -9.32
C THR A 249 -14.73 -7.32 -10.17
N CYS A 250 -14.39 -8.46 -9.58
CA CYS A 250 -13.95 -9.65 -10.27
C CYS A 250 -15.05 -10.72 -10.23
N ASN A 251 -15.03 -11.71 -11.14
CA ASN A 251 -15.95 -12.84 -11.10
C ASN A 251 -15.74 -13.70 -9.85
N ALA A 252 -14.48 -14.09 -9.58
CA ALA A 252 -14.07 -14.85 -8.42
C ALA A 252 -12.59 -14.63 -8.10
N VAL A 253 -12.15 -15.11 -6.93
CA VAL A 253 -10.73 -15.15 -6.54
C VAL A 253 -10.43 -16.44 -5.78
N LYS A 254 -9.19 -16.92 -5.89
CA LYS A 254 -8.65 -17.97 -5.01
C LYS A 254 -7.89 -17.32 -3.85
N ARG A 255 -8.16 -17.78 -2.63
CA ARG A 255 -7.40 -17.44 -1.44
C ARG A 255 -6.95 -18.72 -0.75
N GLY A 256 -5.69 -19.08 -0.96
CA GLY A 256 -5.20 -20.43 -0.75
C GLY A 256 -6.01 -21.43 -1.59
N PRO A 257 -6.51 -22.53 -1.01
CA PRO A 257 -7.33 -23.50 -1.75
C PRO A 257 -8.79 -23.05 -1.97
N LYS A 258 -9.24 -21.97 -1.32
CA LYS A 258 -10.65 -21.57 -1.30
C LYS A 258 -10.98 -20.63 -2.46
N VAL A 259 -12.00 -20.97 -3.24
CA VAL A 259 -12.61 -20.06 -4.22
C VAL A 259 -13.66 -19.18 -3.53
N ILE A 260 -13.63 -17.88 -3.82
CA ILE A 260 -14.60 -16.88 -3.35
C ILE A 260 -15.28 -16.27 -4.58
N ASN A 261 -16.59 -16.46 -4.71
CA ASN A 261 -17.40 -15.95 -5.82
C ASN A 261 -17.74 -14.47 -5.59
N LEU A 262 -16.82 -13.57 -5.91
CA LEU A 262 -16.98 -12.13 -5.66
C LEU A 262 -18.20 -11.55 -6.38
N LYS A 263 -18.48 -11.99 -7.61
CA LYS A 263 -19.64 -11.52 -8.38
C LYS A 263 -20.99 -11.91 -7.75
N ASP A 264 -21.08 -13.06 -7.10
CA ASP A 264 -22.29 -13.46 -6.35
C ASP A 264 -22.57 -12.49 -5.19
N ILE A 265 -21.51 -12.06 -4.49
CA ILE A 265 -21.59 -11.10 -3.39
C ILE A 265 -22.04 -9.73 -3.90
N VAL A 266 -21.46 -9.27 -5.01
CA VAL A 266 -21.82 -8.01 -5.66
C VAL A 266 -23.26 -8.02 -6.15
N ASP A 267 -23.73 -9.12 -6.76
CA ASP A 267 -25.11 -9.24 -7.22
C ASP A 267 -26.11 -9.13 -6.07
N ALA A 268 -25.84 -9.82 -4.96
CA ALA A 268 -26.66 -9.70 -3.76
C ALA A 268 -26.67 -8.26 -3.22
N ALA A 269 -25.50 -7.60 -3.16
CA ALA A 269 -25.40 -6.23 -2.67
C ALA A 269 -26.12 -5.21 -3.57
N LEU A 270 -26.07 -5.40 -4.89
CA LEU A 270 -26.78 -4.58 -5.87
C LEU A 270 -28.30 -4.75 -5.78
N VAL A 271 -28.79 -5.95 -5.45
CA VAL A 271 -30.22 -6.18 -5.19
C VAL A 271 -30.67 -5.47 -3.91
N GLU A 272 -29.92 -5.61 -2.82
CA GLU A 272 -30.28 -5.00 -1.53
C GLU A 272 -30.15 -3.46 -1.55
N SER A 273 -29.14 -2.92 -2.24
CA SER A 273 -29.02 -1.45 -2.41
C SER A 273 -30.16 -0.88 -3.25
N ALA A 274 -30.61 -1.59 -4.29
CA ALA A 274 -31.78 -1.18 -5.08
C ALA A 274 -33.07 -1.15 -4.23
N LYS A 275 -33.26 -2.13 -3.32
CA LYS A 275 -34.36 -2.10 -2.34
C LYS A 275 -34.28 -0.90 -1.38
N SER A 276 -33.07 -0.39 -1.16
CA SER A 276 -32.79 0.80 -0.36
C SER A 276 -32.82 2.10 -1.18
N GLY A 277 -33.24 2.05 -2.44
CA GLY A 277 -33.39 3.22 -3.33
C GLY A 277 -32.12 3.66 -4.05
N VAL A 278 -31.05 2.86 -4.04
CA VAL A 278 -29.80 3.13 -4.76
C VAL A 278 -29.54 2.03 -5.79
N SER A 279 -29.75 2.35 -7.06
CA SER A 279 -29.46 1.46 -8.18
C SER A 279 -28.14 1.84 -8.85
N VAL A 280 -27.37 0.84 -9.26
CA VAL A 280 -26.14 1.01 -10.05
C VAL A 280 -26.32 0.31 -11.39
N ASP A 281 -26.20 1.08 -12.46
CA ASP A 281 -26.49 0.59 -13.82
C ASP A 281 -25.28 -0.08 -14.49
N VAL A 282 -24.07 0.09 -13.95
CA VAL A 282 -22.85 -0.48 -14.50
C VAL A 282 -22.10 -1.29 -13.45
N CYS A 283 -21.89 -2.58 -13.76
CA CYS A 283 -21.04 -3.49 -13.01
C CYS A 283 -19.92 -4.02 -13.92
N LEU A 284 -18.75 -3.40 -13.86
CA LEU A 284 -17.58 -3.82 -14.63
C LEU A 284 -16.90 -5.00 -13.92
N THR A 285 -16.95 -6.18 -14.54
CA THR A 285 -16.47 -7.43 -13.96
C THR A 285 -15.20 -7.90 -14.67
N TYR A 286 -14.11 -8.06 -13.91
CA TYR A 286 -12.88 -8.69 -14.35
C TYR A 286 -13.02 -10.21 -14.33
N GLU A 287 -12.62 -10.88 -15.41
CA GLU A 287 -12.49 -12.33 -15.46
C GLU A 287 -11.17 -12.79 -14.83
N ASN A 288 -11.23 -13.54 -13.73
CA ASN A 288 -10.08 -14.26 -13.17
C ASN A 288 -10.18 -15.76 -13.53
N PRO A 289 -9.54 -16.19 -14.63
CA PRO A 289 -9.62 -17.57 -15.10
C PRO A 289 -8.95 -18.57 -14.15
N SER A 290 -8.06 -18.10 -13.26
CA SER A 290 -7.43 -18.97 -12.26
C SER A 290 -8.44 -19.44 -11.21
N ALA A 291 -9.51 -18.67 -10.96
CA ALA A 291 -10.49 -18.93 -9.91
C ALA A 291 -11.78 -19.55 -10.44
N MET A 292 -12.29 -19.07 -11.58
CA MET A 292 -13.58 -19.50 -12.12
C MET A 292 -13.65 -19.32 -13.63
N LYS A 293 -14.33 -20.26 -14.33
CA LYS A 293 -14.63 -20.13 -15.75
C LYS A 293 -15.68 -19.04 -16.02
N ARG A 294 -15.50 -18.29 -17.10
CA ARG A 294 -16.39 -17.20 -17.49
C ARG A 294 -17.84 -17.63 -17.62
N GLU A 295 -18.09 -18.78 -18.25
CA GLU A 295 -19.43 -19.30 -18.55
C GLU A 295 -20.22 -19.70 -17.30
N THR A 296 -19.52 -19.93 -16.18
CA THR A 296 -20.16 -20.25 -14.89
C THR A 296 -20.50 -19.03 -14.06
N THR A 297 -20.09 -17.83 -14.50
CA THR A 297 -20.35 -16.58 -13.78
C THR A 297 -21.80 -16.15 -13.99
N LYS A 298 -22.53 -15.88 -12.90
CA LYS A 298 -23.89 -15.31 -12.99
C LYS A 298 -23.84 -13.92 -13.60
N TRP A 299 -24.76 -13.67 -14.53
CA TRP A 299 -24.75 -12.49 -15.37
C TRP A 299 -26.13 -11.84 -15.46
N LYS A 300 -26.15 -10.51 -15.39
CA LYS A 300 -27.33 -9.67 -15.62
C LYS A 300 -27.12 -8.81 -16.85
N GLU A 301 -27.84 -9.16 -17.91
CA GLU A 301 -27.84 -8.41 -19.17
C GLU A 301 -28.21 -6.94 -18.96
N GLY A 302 -27.52 -6.06 -19.68
CA GLY A 302 -27.70 -4.62 -19.63
C GLY A 302 -27.05 -3.91 -18.43
N ARG A 303 -26.52 -4.64 -17.44
CA ARG A 303 -25.77 -4.06 -16.30
C ARG A 303 -24.33 -4.54 -16.23
N ASP A 304 -24.12 -5.84 -16.38
CA ASP A 304 -22.82 -6.46 -16.20
C ASP A 304 -22.01 -6.39 -17.49
N ILE A 305 -20.73 -6.02 -17.37
CA ILE A 305 -19.83 -5.83 -18.52
C ILE A 305 -18.49 -6.48 -18.21
N TRP A 306 -17.96 -7.27 -19.14
CA TRP A 306 -16.63 -7.87 -18.98
C TRP A 306 -15.53 -6.84 -19.24
N TRP A 307 -14.63 -6.68 -18.27
CA TRP A 307 -13.48 -5.78 -18.38
C TRP A 307 -12.65 -6.07 -19.63
N GLN A 308 -12.29 -7.35 -19.81
CA GLN A 308 -11.44 -7.84 -20.90
C GLN A 308 -12.03 -7.56 -22.28
N ASP A 309 -13.35 -7.49 -22.39
CA ASP A 309 -14.04 -7.27 -23.67
C ASP A 309 -14.10 -5.80 -24.06
N ILE A 310 -14.05 -4.88 -23.09
CA ILE A 310 -14.38 -3.47 -23.32
C ILE A 310 -13.20 -2.54 -23.06
N VAL A 311 -12.50 -2.68 -21.94
CA VAL A 311 -11.45 -1.75 -21.51
C VAL A 311 -10.29 -1.72 -22.52
N PRO A 312 -9.77 -2.85 -23.02
CA PRO A 312 -8.66 -2.84 -23.99
C PRO A 312 -8.96 -2.14 -25.32
N LYS A 313 -10.25 -1.90 -25.65
CA LYS A 313 -10.66 -1.22 -26.88
C LYS A 313 -10.52 0.30 -26.81
N TYR A 314 -10.38 0.86 -25.61
CA TYR A 314 -10.20 2.29 -25.44
C TYR A 314 -8.76 2.73 -25.76
N PRO A 315 -8.55 4.02 -26.09
CA PRO A 315 -7.21 4.54 -26.33
C PRO A 315 -6.31 4.42 -25.09
N THR A 316 -5.02 4.17 -25.34
CA THR A 316 -3.97 4.09 -24.32
C THR A 316 -3.50 5.46 -23.81
N THR A 317 -4.12 6.55 -24.29
CA THR A 317 -3.90 7.91 -23.79
C THR A 317 -5.21 8.50 -23.28
N CYS A 318 -5.15 9.22 -22.17
CA CYS A 318 -6.29 9.88 -21.56
C CYS A 318 -5.83 11.21 -20.96
N ALA A 319 -6.50 12.31 -21.31
CA ALA A 319 -6.28 13.59 -20.63
C ALA A 319 -6.56 13.45 -19.13
N VAL A 320 -5.80 14.18 -18.33
CA VAL A 320 -5.93 14.22 -16.87
C VAL A 320 -6.93 15.30 -16.48
N GLU A 321 -7.82 14.97 -15.56
CA GLU A 321 -8.66 15.96 -14.87
C GLU A 321 -7.84 16.64 -13.78
N TRP A 322 -7.65 17.95 -13.91
CA TRP A 322 -6.90 18.74 -12.94
C TRP A 322 -7.81 19.13 -11.78
N VAL A 323 -7.43 18.71 -10.57
CA VAL A 323 -8.25 18.86 -9.36
C VAL A 323 -7.58 19.80 -8.37
N ASP A 324 -8.39 20.47 -7.53
CA ASP A 324 -7.89 21.22 -6.39
C ASP A 324 -7.25 20.25 -5.38
N ALA A 325 -6.26 20.72 -4.62
CA ALA A 325 -5.63 19.96 -3.55
C ALA A 325 -6.67 19.40 -2.55
N GLU A 326 -7.76 20.12 -2.33
CA GLU A 326 -8.85 19.78 -1.42
C GLU A 326 -9.98 18.97 -2.08
N ASP A 327 -9.89 18.66 -3.38
CA ASP A 327 -10.87 17.77 -4.00
C ASP A 327 -10.75 16.35 -3.42
N PRO A 328 -11.88 15.67 -3.15
CA PRO A 328 -11.87 14.30 -2.64
C PRO A 328 -11.15 13.33 -3.59
N LEU A 329 -10.22 12.55 -3.05
CA LEU A 329 -9.52 11.51 -3.79
C LEU A 329 -10.21 10.15 -3.66
N PHE A 330 -10.54 9.77 -2.43
CA PHE A 330 -11.18 8.49 -2.14
C PHE A 330 -12.01 8.53 -0.86
N LEU A 331 -12.90 7.54 -0.75
CA LEU A 331 -13.59 7.17 0.48
C LEU A 331 -13.09 5.81 0.94
N LEU A 332 -12.73 5.68 2.21
CA LEU A 332 -12.38 4.41 2.81
C LEU A 332 -13.21 4.17 4.06
N TYR A 333 -14.11 3.19 3.97
CA TYR A 333 -15.09 2.92 5.02
C TYR A 333 -14.49 2.13 6.18
N THR A 334 -14.58 2.69 7.38
CA THR A 334 -14.13 2.05 8.63
C THR A 334 -15.30 1.60 9.50
N SER A 335 -15.08 0.59 10.35
CA SER A 335 -16.06 0.16 11.35
C SER A 335 -16.14 1.22 12.45
N GLY A 336 -17.12 2.11 12.36
CA GLY A 336 -17.39 3.07 13.42
C GLY A 336 -17.96 2.39 14.66
N SER A 337 -17.74 2.98 15.84
CA SER A 337 -18.32 2.51 17.12
C SER A 337 -19.86 2.55 17.15
N THR A 338 -20.48 3.26 16.21
CA THR A 338 -21.93 3.51 16.12
C THR A 338 -22.68 2.57 15.16
N GLY A 339 -22.04 1.48 14.71
CA GLY A 339 -22.68 0.41 13.90
C GLY A 339 -22.81 0.68 12.40
N LYS A 340 -23.01 1.93 11.96
CA LYS A 340 -22.96 2.29 10.52
C LYS A 340 -21.52 2.58 10.08
N PRO A 341 -21.06 2.04 8.93
CA PRO A 341 -19.73 2.33 8.41
C PRO A 341 -19.63 3.80 8.03
N LYS A 342 -18.48 4.43 8.34
CA LYS A 342 -18.22 5.84 8.03
C LYS A 342 -17.18 5.92 6.92
N GLY A 343 -17.51 6.57 5.81
CA GLY A 343 -16.58 6.82 4.71
C GLY A 343 -15.56 7.87 5.11
N VAL A 344 -14.35 7.45 5.49
CA VAL A 344 -13.24 8.38 5.75
C VAL A 344 -12.79 8.95 4.42
N LEU A 345 -12.85 10.27 4.28
CA LEU A 345 -12.46 10.98 3.07
C LEU A 345 -11.02 11.48 3.19
N HIS A 346 -10.23 11.27 2.15
CA HIS A 346 -8.93 11.92 1.98
C HIS A 346 -8.96 12.82 0.74
N THR A 347 -8.39 14.02 0.87
CA THR A 347 -8.22 14.98 -0.23
C THR A 347 -6.93 14.72 -1.00
N THR A 348 -6.82 15.26 -2.20
CA THR A 348 -5.77 14.88 -3.17
C THR A 348 -4.37 15.36 -2.78
N GLY A 349 -4.21 16.67 -2.55
CA GLY A 349 -2.90 17.31 -2.41
C GLY A 349 -2.16 16.89 -1.15
N GLY A 350 -2.83 17.04 0.01
CA GLY A 350 -2.27 16.64 1.30
C GLY A 350 -1.92 15.15 1.35
N TYR A 351 -2.81 14.27 0.88
CA TYR A 351 -2.57 12.82 0.88
C TYR A 351 -1.42 12.41 -0.05
N MET A 352 -1.30 13.02 -1.23
CA MET A 352 -0.17 12.81 -2.15
C MET A 352 1.15 13.12 -1.47
N VAL A 353 1.28 14.33 -0.91
CA VAL A 353 2.53 14.77 -0.27
C VAL A 353 2.84 13.89 0.94
N TYR A 354 1.85 13.59 1.78
CA TYR A 354 2.01 12.75 2.95
C TYR A 354 2.52 11.34 2.59
N THR A 355 1.81 10.62 1.73
CA THR A 355 2.15 9.22 1.39
C THR A 355 3.48 9.10 0.68
N ALA A 356 3.82 10.04 -0.21
CA ALA A 356 5.12 10.04 -0.85
C ALA A 356 6.27 10.28 0.15
N THR A 357 6.06 11.19 1.10
CA THR A 357 7.06 11.55 2.13
C THR A 357 7.27 10.41 3.10
N THR A 358 6.20 9.86 3.66
CA THR A 358 6.31 8.75 4.61
C THR A 358 6.87 7.51 3.94
N PHE A 359 6.48 7.21 2.69
CA PHE A 359 7.09 6.12 1.95
C PHE A 359 8.62 6.29 1.80
N LYS A 360 9.04 7.46 1.31
CA LYS A 360 10.45 7.81 1.09
C LYS A 360 11.28 7.66 2.36
N TYR A 361 10.87 8.31 3.44
CA TYR A 361 11.69 8.40 4.65
C TYR A 361 11.50 7.24 5.63
N ALA A 362 10.28 6.72 5.80
CA ALA A 362 10.04 5.67 6.80
C ALA A 362 10.52 4.28 6.32
N PHE A 363 10.46 4.02 5.01
CA PHE A 363 11.00 2.78 4.42
C PHE A 363 12.39 2.97 3.81
N ASP A 364 12.96 4.18 3.93
CA ASP A 364 14.27 4.53 3.40
C ASP A 364 14.45 4.13 1.92
N TYR A 365 13.40 4.29 1.10
CA TYR A 365 13.34 3.75 -0.26
C TYR A 365 14.49 4.26 -1.14
N LYS A 366 15.18 3.34 -1.83
CA LYS A 366 16.19 3.63 -2.85
C LYS A 366 15.68 3.23 -4.23
N PRO A 367 16.09 3.92 -5.31
CA PRO A 367 15.65 3.60 -6.68
C PRO A 367 15.93 2.17 -7.14
N SER A 368 16.91 1.49 -6.53
CA SER A 368 17.27 0.09 -6.74
C SER A 368 16.33 -0.92 -6.10
N ASP A 369 15.49 -0.48 -5.16
CA ASP A 369 14.69 -1.38 -4.34
C ASP A 369 13.44 -1.86 -5.07
N VAL A 370 13.09 -3.11 -4.79
CA VAL A 370 11.77 -3.69 -5.04
C VAL A 370 11.03 -3.75 -3.71
N TYR A 371 9.90 -3.08 -3.64
CA TYR A 371 9.14 -2.91 -2.41
C TYR A 371 7.97 -3.89 -2.34
N TRP A 372 7.81 -4.57 -1.20
CA TRP A 372 6.69 -5.46 -0.95
C TRP A 372 5.94 -5.07 0.32
N CYS A 373 4.71 -4.59 0.16
CA CYS A 373 3.76 -4.47 1.24
C CYS A 373 2.75 -5.61 1.11
N THR A 374 2.62 -6.43 2.16
CA THR A 374 1.75 -7.60 2.21
C THR A 374 0.29 -7.26 2.54
N ALA A 375 -0.03 -5.97 2.69
CA ALA A 375 -1.37 -5.51 2.97
C ALA A 375 -2.25 -5.48 1.72
N ASP A 376 -3.56 -5.49 1.94
CA ASP A 376 -4.56 -5.38 0.88
C ASP A 376 -4.99 -3.90 0.67
N CYS A 377 -5.26 -3.48 -0.57
CA CYS A 377 -5.76 -2.14 -0.88
C CYS A 377 -7.18 -1.88 -0.36
N GLY A 378 -7.92 -2.86 0.13
CA GLY A 378 -9.14 -2.67 0.92
C GLY A 378 -8.90 -1.99 2.28
N TRP A 379 -7.64 -1.78 2.67
CA TRP A 379 -7.22 -1.07 3.87
C TRP A 379 -6.35 0.15 3.54
N ILE A 380 -6.19 1.05 4.52
CA ILE A 380 -5.41 2.29 4.33
C ILE A 380 -3.93 2.00 4.06
N THR A 381 -3.40 0.89 4.56
CA THR A 381 -2.02 0.47 4.30
C THR A 381 -1.80 0.17 2.82
N GLY A 382 -2.71 -0.54 2.15
CA GLY A 382 -2.59 -0.79 0.71
C GLY A 382 -2.82 0.46 -0.13
N HIS A 383 -3.74 1.34 0.27
CA HIS A 383 -3.88 2.66 -0.36
C HIS A 383 -2.56 3.44 -0.31
N SER A 384 -2.00 3.60 0.89
CA SER A 384 -0.83 4.45 1.09
C SER A 384 0.45 3.80 0.55
N TYR A 385 0.60 2.48 0.73
CA TYR A 385 1.89 1.80 0.60
C TYR A 385 1.91 0.64 -0.39
N VAL A 386 0.80 0.18 -0.97
CA VAL A 386 0.84 -0.67 -2.18
C VAL A 386 0.69 0.16 -3.44
N SER A 387 -0.07 1.26 -3.39
CA SER A 387 -0.36 2.10 -4.55
C SER A 387 0.31 3.48 -4.50
N TYR A 388 -0.23 4.45 -3.76
CA TYR A 388 0.14 5.85 -3.95
C TYR A 388 1.59 6.20 -3.57
N GLY A 389 2.00 5.99 -2.32
CA GLY A 389 3.32 6.38 -1.83
C GLY A 389 4.49 5.81 -2.65
N PRO A 390 4.52 4.50 -2.95
CA PRO A 390 5.58 3.90 -3.78
C PRO A 390 5.60 4.46 -5.20
N LEU A 391 4.44 4.54 -5.87
CA LEU A 391 4.38 5.04 -7.25
C LEU A 391 4.75 6.52 -7.32
N LEU A 392 4.40 7.33 -6.31
CA LEU A 392 4.86 8.72 -6.19
C LEU A 392 6.39 8.84 -6.04
N ASN A 393 7.08 7.76 -5.68
CA ASN A 393 8.56 7.71 -5.60
C ASN A 393 9.19 6.91 -6.75
N GLY A 394 8.41 6.54 -7.78
CA GLY A 394 8.92 5.77 -8.92
C GLY A 394 9.35 4.35 -8.54
N ALA A 395 8.75 3.78 -7.48
CA ALA A 395 9.11 2.48 -6.97
C ALA A 395 8.64 1.31 -7.84
N THR A 396 9.28 0.16 -7.69
CA THR A 396 8.77 -1.12 -8.16
C THR A 396 8.07 -1.82 -7.00
N VAL A 397 6.80 -2.20 -7.17
CA VAL A 397 5.97 -2.78 -6.10
C VAL A 397 5.54 -4.20 -6.44
N ILE A 398 5.51 -5.08 -5.45
CA ILE A 398 4.91 -6.41 -5.57
C ILE A 398 3.43 -6.36 -5.13
N ILE A 399 2.54 -6.78 -6.02
CA ILE A 399 1.12 -7.01 -5.76
C ILE A 399 0.92 -8.52 -5.57
N PHE A 400 0.55 -8.94 -4.38
CA PHE A 400 0.44 -10.36 -4.02
C PHE A 400 -1.02 -10.76 -3.79
N GLU A 401 -1.53 -11.70 -4.60
CA GLU A 401 -2.90 -12.22 -4.49
C GLU A 401 -3.03 -13.35 -3.46
N GLY A 402 -1.93 -14.07 -3.21
CA GLY A 402 -1.91 -15.25 -2.35
C GLY A 402 -2.08 -14.98 -0.85
N VAL A 403 -1.86 -16.04 -0.06
CA VAL A 403 -1.84 -15.98 1.41
C VAL A 403 -0.44 -16.28 1.94
N ILE A 404 -0.05 -15.59 3.00
CA ILE A 404 1.17 -15.91 3.74
C ILE A 404 0.81 -17.03 4.70
N GLY A 405 1.29 -18.25 4.40
CA GLY A 405 1.13 -19.43 5.23
C GLY A 405 2.32 -20.36 5.03
N TRP A 406 2.64 -21.12 6.08
CA TRP A 406 3.54 -22.27 5.96
C TRP A 406 2.69 -23.47 5.59
N ASP A 407 3.08 -24.21 4.55
CA ASP A 407 2.54 -25.53 4.26
C ASP A 407 2.86 -26.54 5.36
#